data_AF-A0A160FH96-F1
#
_entry.id   AF-A0A160FH96-F1
#
_cell.length_a   1.000
_cell.length_b   1.000
_cell.length_c   1.000
_cell.angle_alpha   90.00
_cell.angle_beta   90.00
_cell.angle_gamma   90.00
#
_symmetry.space_group_name_H-M   'P 1'
#
loop_
_entity.id
_entity.type
_entity.pdbx_description
1 polymer ?
#
loop_
_entity_poly.entity_id
_entity_poly.type
_entity_poly.pdbx_seq_one_letter_code
_entity_poly.pdbx_strand_id
1 'polypeptide(L)'
;MTMTHNGLLRSFKKRSCYTIEFLYENGLAEGKWTTQADALNALGVSQAELSLALKLAELPDGLIELFEKPAEITPYSVRVMREVIARDGLEIVGQRIGEHVAAGNKFPTRAVLAMVKGQVFASKQSLRWSRESENRILKSTLDLPRNISHRYHLGVAKGEWTSYSGCSRALNISRKNIRDAVYIKALWHSLPVLFAETELTFAVGRKLLALDKDWGRQVLLQRAQSIYLKMKGMGATAETVLREFNNENVRPSDLSRVRIRRGRGTKRLIIECNHADFLFQYRRELEFAIRSALKKITVTSEGIEINRLLSNHLCFKTAAPRFSAT
;
A
#
# COMPACT_ATOMS: atom_id res chain seq x y z
N MET A 1 42.71 2.29 34.73
CA MET A 1 41.34 2.07 34.25
C MET A 1 41.40 1.15 33.04
N THR A 2 41.20 -0.14 33.28
CA THR A 2 41.32 -1.24 32.32
C THR A 2 40.03 -1.37 31.52
N MET A 3 40.10 -1.07 30.22
CA MET A 3 38.99 -1.31 29.30
C MET A 3 38.78 -2.82 29.15
N THR A 4 37.64 -3.31 29.62
CA THR A 4 37.25 -4.71 29.49
C THR A 4 36.89 -5.02 28.03
N HIS A 5 37.60 -5.98 27.47
CA HIS A 5 37.46 -6.56 26.12
C HIS A 5 36.06 -7.16 25.82
N ASN A 6 35.13 -7.10 26.79
CA ASN A 6 33.80 -7.71 26.76
C ASN A 6 32.75 -6.88 26.00
N GLY A 7 33.06 -5.63 25.62
CA GLY A 7 32.14 -4.76 24.89
C GLY A 7 32.05 -5.02 23.39
N LEU A 8 33.06 -5.65 22.79
CA LEU A 8 33.17 -5.77 21.32
C LEU A 8 32.45 -6.98 20.71
N LEU A 9 31.94 -7.92 21.51
CA LEU A 9 31.30 -9.16 21.02
C LEU A 9 29.76 -9.15 21.04
N ARG A 10 29.14 -8.09 21.57
CA ARG A 10 27.67 -7.98 21.73
C ARG A 10 26.93 -7.33 20.55
N SER A 11 27.61 -6.95 19.47
CA SER A 11 26.98 -6.26 18.32
C SER A 11 27.09 -6.97 16.96
N PHE A 12 27.39 -8.27 16.90
CA PHE A 12 27.23 -9.03 15.66
C PHE A 12 25.76 -9.47 15.46
N LYS A 13 24.94 -8.51 15.03
CA LYS A 13 23.62 -8.78 14.42
C LYS A 13 23.84 -9.72 13.23
N LYS A 14 23.37 -10.97 13.39
CA LYS A 14 23.50 -12.17 12.52
C LYS A 14 24.75 -13.02 12.81
N ARG A 15 24.69 -13.85 13.85
CA ARG A 15 25.70 -14.90 14.08
C ARG A 15 25.42 -16.08 13.14
N SER A 16 26.29 -16.25 12.15
CA SER A 16 26.28 -17.37 11.21
C SER A 16 26.65 -18.68 11.93
N CYS A 17 26.03 -19.81 11.53
CA CYS A 17 26.44 -21.13 12.01
C CYS A 17 27.91 -21.41 11.68
N TYR A 18 28.37 -21.00 10.49
CA TYR A 18 29.76 -21.16 10.07
C TYR A 18 30.73 -20.47 11.03
N THR A 19 30.41 -19.24 11.46
CA THR A 19 31.25 -18.51 12.41
C THR A 19 31.23 -19.15 13.80
N ILE A 20 30.08 -19.69 14.24
CA ILE A 20 29.97 -20.35 15.54
C ILE A 20 30.80 -21.64 15.56
N GLU A 21 30.70 -22.44 14.51
CA GLU A 21 31.48 -23.68 14.34
C GLU A 21 32.97 -23.40 14.25
N PHE A 22 33.40 -22.50 13.37
CA PHE A 22 34.80 -22.13 13.22
C PHE A 22 35.42 -21.60 14.52
N LEU A 23 34.67 -20.76 15.26
CA LEU A 23 35.15 -20.27 16.55
C LEU A 23 35.21 -21.40 17.59
N TYR A 24 34.23 -22.31 17.59
CA TYR A 24 34.18 -23.47 18.49
C TYR A 24 35.39 -24.40 18.30
N GLU A 25 35.71 -24.74 17.04
CA GLU A 25 36.85 -25.61 16.72
C GLU A 25 38.18 -24.95 17.05
N ASN A 26 38.36 -23.67 16.70
CA ASN A 26 39.60 -22.95 17.01
C ASN A 26 39.84 -22.83 18.52
N GLY A 27 38.82 -22.52 19.32
CA GLY A 27 39.03 -22.45 20.77
C GLY A 27 39.17 -23.83 21.42
N LEU A 28 38.71 -24.91 20.78
CA LEU A 28 39.03 -26.26 21.22
C LEU A 28 40.50 -26.60 20.91
N ALA A 29 40.98 -26.27 19.71
CA ALA A 29 42.37 -26.47 19.29
C ALA A 29 43.37 -25.63 20.11
N GLU A 30 42.99 -24.40 20.48
CA GLU A 30 43.79 -23.50 21.32
C GLU A 30 43.62 -23.77 22.83
N GLY A 31 42.80 -24.73 23.23
CA GLY A 31 42.55 -25.07 24.64
C GLY A 31 41.81 -23.99 25.43
N LYS A 32 41.14 -23.04 24.76
CA LYS A 32 40.35 -21.97 25.39
C LYS A 32 39.13 -22.51 26.15
N TRP A 33 38.64 -23.67 25.75
CA TRP A 33 37.61 -24.42 26.46
C TRP A 33 37.86 -25.92 26.32
N THR A 34 37.59 -26.67 27.39
CA THR A 34 37.68 -28.14 27.43
C THR A 34 36.30 -28.78 27.51
N THR A 35 35.29 -28.02 27.93
CA THR A 35 33.90 -28.47 27.99
C THR A 35 33.00 -27.66 27.06
N GLN A 36 31.93 -28.29 26.59
CA GLN A 36 30.92 -27.62 25.76
C GLN A 36 30.23 -26.47 26.52
N ALA A 37 30.06 -26.59 27.84
CA ALA A 37 29.46 -25.55 28.68
C ALA A 37 30.32 -24.27 28.71
N ASP A 38 31.64 -24.41 28.76
CA ASP A 38 32.57 -23.27 28.74
C ASP A 38 32.53 -22.56 27.39
N ALA A 39 32.49 -23.33 26.30
CA ALA A 39 32.35 -22.78 24.95
C ALA A 39 31.03 -22.00 24.76
N LEU A 40 29.92 -22.52 25.30
CA LEU A 40 28.61 -21.84 25.24
C LEU A 40 28.65 -20.48 25.95
N ASN A 41 29.25 -20.43 27.14
CA ASN A 41 29.41 -19.20 27.90
C ASN A 41 30.35 -18.21 27.22
N ALA A 42 31.47 -18.68 26.65
CA ALA A 42 32.46 -17.85 25.97
C ALA A 42 31.94 -17.27 24.63
N LEU A 43 31.23 -18.08 23.84
CA LEU A 43 30.63 -17.68 22.57
C LEU A 43 29.30 -16.92 22.76
N GLY A 44 28.70 -17.03 23.93
CA GLY A 44 27.42 -16.42 24.28
C GLY A 44 26.28 -16.90 23.39
N VAL A 45 26.26 -18.18 23.04
CA VAL A 45 25.25 -18.83 22.19
C VAL A 45 24.48 -19.87 23.00
N SER A 46 23.25 -20.18 22.59
CA SER A 46 22.47 -21.24 23.23
C SER A 46 22.99 -22.63 22.86
N GLN A 47 22.72 -23.63 23.72
CA GLN A 47 23.07 -25.03 23.44
C GLN A 47 22.46 -25.53 22.11
N ALA A 48 21.24 -25.08 21.77
CA ALA A 48 20.58 -25.41 20.52
C ALA A 48 21.28 -24.81 19.29
N GLU A 49 21.76 -23.56 19.40
CA GLU A 49 22.50 -22.90 18.32
C GLU A 49 23.87 -23.54 18.10
N LEU A 50 24.58 -23.88 19.18
CA LEU A 50 25.86 -24.58 19.07
C LEU A 50 25.66 -25.98 18.49
N SER A 51 24.67 -26.74 18.96
CA SER A 51 24.39 -28.07 18.42
C SER A 51 24.01 -28.02 16.93
N LEU A 52 23.28 -26.98 16.50
CA LEU A 52 22.97 -26.79 15.08
C LEU A 52 24.17 -26.31 14.27
N ALA A 53 25.05 -25.49 14.85
CA ALA A 53 26.28 -25.06 14.20
C ALA A 53 27.24 -26.23 13.96
N LEU A 54 27.44 -27.12 14.93
CA LEU A 54 28.28 -28.32 14.77
C LEU A 54 27.72 -29.32 13.74
N LYS A 55 26.41 -29.27 13.50
CA LYS A 55 25.75 -30.05 12.45
C LYS A 55 25.93 -29.45 11.05
N LEU A 56 26.63 -28.32 10.93
CA LEU A 56 27.03 -27.76 9.64
C LEU A 56 28.17 -28.59 9.02
N ALA A 57 29.18 -29.01 9.80
CA ALA A 57 30.22 -29.95 9.37
C ALA A 57 29.69 -31.32 8.91
N GLU A 58 28.48 -31.70 9.35
CA GLU A 58 27.82 -32.93 8.86
C GLU A 58 27.20 -32.75 7.47
N LEU A 59 27.12 -31.53 6.92
CA LEU A 59 26.58 -31.29 5.60
C LEU A 59 27.66 -31.51 4.53
N PRO A 60 27.30 -31.95 3.32
CA PRO A 60 28.26 -32.12 2.24
C PRO A 60 28.92 -30.78 1.85
N ASP A 61 30.23 -30.78 1.65
CA ASP A 61 31.01 -29.59 1.29
C ASP A 61 30.45 -28.88 0.06
N GLY A 62 30.06 -29.65 -0.96
CA GLY A 62 29.43 -29.10 -2.17
C GLY A 62 28.15 -28.29 -1.90
N LEU A 63 27.45 -28.57 -0.80
CA LEU A 63 26.26 -27.82 -0.40
C LEU A 63 26.63 -26.49 0.29
N ILE A 64 27.67 -26.51 1.11
CA ILE A 64 28.24 -25.30 1.75
C ILE A 64 28.83 -24.37 0.67
N GLU A 65 29.50 -24.96 -0.33
CA GLU A 65 30.11 -24.23 -1.44
C GLU A 65 29.09 -23.51 -2.33
N LEU A 66 27.81 -23.88 -2.35
CA LEU A 66 26.80 -23.17 -3.15
C LEU A 66 26.46 -21.79 -2.61
N PHE A 67 26.77 -21.49 -1.35
CA PHE A 67 26.46 -20.21 -0.75
C PHE A 67 27.42 -19.12 -1.23
N GLU A 68 26.88 -17.96 -1.60
CA GLU A 68 27.67 -16.77 -1.98
C GLU A 68 28.58 -16.28 -0.85
N LYS A 69 28.10 -16.39 0.39
CA LYS A 69 28.87 -16.05 1.60
C LYS A 69 28.61 -17.10 2.68
N PRO A 70 29.65 -17.75 3.23
CA PRO A 70 29.50 -18.68 4.35
C PRO A 70 28.79 -18.05 5.56
N ALA A 71 28.99 -16.73 5.76
CA ALA A 71 28.31 -15.94 6.80
C ALA A 71 26.78 -15.85 6.65
N GLU A 72 26.20 -16.25 5.52
CA GLU A 72 24.75 -16.28 5.31
C GLU A 72 24.11 -17.61 5.72
N ILE A 73 24.92 -18.60 6.10
CA ILE A 73 24.44 -19.87 6.66
C ILE A 73 23.99 -19.61 8.09
N THR A 74 22.69 -19.73 8.30
CA THR A 74 22.00 -19.54 9.58
C THR A 74 21.57 -20.88 10.19
N PRO A 75 21.24 -20.91 11.50
CA PRO A 75 20.68 -22.12 12.12
C PRO A 75 19.43 -22.63 11.41
N TYR A 76 18.60 -21.71 10.88
CA TYR A 76 17.41 -22.05 10.12
C TYR A 76 17.75 -22.77 8.81
N SER A 77 18.73 -22.27 8.04
CA SER A 77 19.13 -22.92 6.80
C SER A 77 19.70 -24.32 7.05
N VAL A 78 20.53 -24.50 8.08
CA VAL A 78 21.08 -25.83 8.44
C VAL A 78 19.96 -26.80 8.78
N ARG A 79 18.99 -26.36 9.60
CA ARG A 79 17.83 -27.19 9.94
C ARG A 79 17.05 -27.63 8.71
N VAL A 80 16.75 -26.68 7.81
CA VAL A 80 16.01 -26.96 6.57
C VAL A 80 16.78 -27.93 5.66
N MET A 81 18.10 -27.76 5.53
CA MET A 81 18.91 -28.65 4.67
C MET A 81 18.92 -30.07 5.23
N ARG A 82 19.07 -30.26 6.55
CA ARG A 82 19.00 -31.58 7.20
C ARG A 82 17.61 -32.20 7.09
N GLU A 83 16.54 -31.42 7.27
CA GLU A 83 15.16 -31.91 7.10
C GLU A 83 14.93 -32.42 5.67
N VAL A 84 15.44 -31.71 4.66
CA VAL A 84 15.28 -32.13 3.26
C VAL A 84 16.15 -33.34 2.93
N ILE A 85 17.39 -33.42 3.43
CA ILE A 85 18.26 -34.59 3.25
C ILE A 85 17.64 -35.82 3.94
N ALA A 86 17.08 -35.67 5.13
CA ALA A 86 16.40 -36.77 5.83
C ALA A 86 15.14 -37.25 5.10
N ARG A 87 14.44 -36.34 4.40
CA ARG A 87 13.21 -36.65 3.66
C ARG A 87 13.48 -37.27 2.29
N ASP A 88 14.39 -36.68 1.52
CA ASP A 88 14.61 -36.99 0.10
C ASP A 88 15.84 -37.88 -0.12
N GLY A 89 16.70 -38.06 0.89
CA GLY A 89 17.98 -38.75 0.75
C GLY A 89 19.08 -37.85 0.20
N LEU A 90 20.31 -38.12 0.62
CA LEU A 90 21.48 -37.31 0.26
C LEU A 90 21.78 -37.35 -1.24
N GLU A 91 21.62 -38.51 -1.88
CA GLU A 91 21.90 -38.70 -3.31
C GLU A 91 20.98 -37.85 -4.19
N ILE A 92 19.70 -37.77 -3.86
CA ILE A 92 18.71 -36.98 -4.61
C ILE A 92 19.00 -35.48 -4.45
N VAL A 93 19.35 -35.03 -3.24
CA VAL A 93 19.78 -33.64 -3.02
C VAL A 93 21.06 -33.35 -3.77
N GLY A 94 22.03 -34.28 -3.77
CA GLY A 94 23.27 -34.20 -4.53
C GLY A 94 23.04 -34.06 -6.03
N GLN A 95 22.13 -34.85 -6.62
CA GLN A 95 21.78 -34.74 -8.05
C GLN A 95 21.18 -33.37 -8.39
N ARG A 96 20.31 -32.82 -7.53
CA ARG A 96 19.68 -31.50 -7.76
C ARG A 96 20.67 -30.35 -7.76
N ILE A 97 21.73 -30.45 -6.95
CA ILE A 97 22.74 -29.40 -6.82
C ILE A 97 23.99 -29.66 -7.66
N GLY A 98 24.19 -30.90 -8.13
CA GLY A 98 25.44 -31.37 -8.73
C GLY A 98 25.86 -30.56 -9.95
N GLU A 99 24.93 -30.23 -10.84
CA GLU A 99 25.22 -29.37 -12.01
C GLU A 99 25.71 -27.97 -11.60
N HIS A 100 25.16 -27.44 -10.51
CA HIS A 100 25.50 -26.12 -10.01
C HIS A 100 26.83 -26.09 -9.24
N VAL A 101 27.11 -27.15 -8.49
CA VAL A 101 28.40 -27.36 -7.80
C VAL A 101 29.52 -27.55 -8.82
N ALA A 102 29.32 -28.41 -9.82
CA ALA A 102 30.30 -28.64 -10.88
C ALA A 102 30.62 -27.38 -11.69
N ALA A 103 29.63 -26.51 -11.88
CA ALA A 103 29.81 -25.21 -12.54
C ALA A 103 30.38 -24.11 -11.62
N GLY A 104 30.64 -24.39 -10.34
CA GLY A 104 31.18 -23.42 -9.38
C GLY A 104 30.24 -22.25 -9.06
N ASN A 105 28.94 -22.41 -9.31
CA ASN A 105 27.98 -21.33 -9.14
C ASN A 105 27.75 -21.02 -7.66
N LYS A 106 27.69 -19.73 -7.34
CA LYS A 106 27.39 -19.23 -5.99
C LYS A 106 26.04 -18.54 -5.97
N PHE A 107 25.23 -18.83 -4.94
CA PHE A 107 23.85 -18.35 -4.84
C PHE A 107 23.54 -17.78 -3.45
N PRO A 108 22.58 -16.84 -3.35
CA PRO A 108 22.11 -16.35 -2.06
C PRO A 108 21.35 -17.45 -1.28
N THR A 109 21.36 -17.41 0.06
CA THR A 109 20.76 -18.45 0.94
C THR A 109 19.37 -18.90 0.52
N ARG A 110 18.50 -17.98 0.09
CA ARG A 110 17.13 -18.32 -0.33
C ARG A 110 17.10 -19.20 -1.57
N ALA A 111 17.99 -18.95 -2.54
CA ALA A 111 18.08 -19.73 -3.77
C ALA A 111 18.66 -21.12 -3.48
N VAL A 112 19.70 -21.22 -2.64
CA VAL A 112 20.26 -22.50 -2.20
C VAL A 112 19.18 -23.37 -1.54
N LEU A 113 18.43 -22.81 -0.58
CA LEU A 113 17.37 -23.56 0.10
C LEU A 113 16.23 -24.00 -0.83
N ALA A 114 15.90 -23.20 -1.84
CA ALA A 114 14.89 -23.56 -2.83
C ALA A 114 15.37 -24.67 -3.77
N MET A 115 16.63 -24.62 -4.21
CA MET A 115 17.27 -25.69 -5.00
C MET A 115 17.32 -27.01 -4.23
N VAL A 116 17.79 -26.98 -2.98
CA VAL A 116 17.83 -28.16 -2.10
C VAL A 116 16.44 -28.78 -1.95
N LYS A 117 15.40 -27.95 -1.75
CA LYS A 117 14.00 -28.39 -1.66
C LYS A 117 13.41 -28.98 -2.95
N GLY A 118 14.14 -28.95 -4.06
CA GLY A 118 13.62 -29.40 -5.36
C GLY A 118 12.62 -28.42 -5.99
N GLN A 119 12.61 -27.16 -5.56
CA GLN A 119 11.83 -26.12 -6.25
C GLN A 119 12.59 -25.75 -7.52
N VAL A 120 12.18 -26.35 -8.64
CA VAL A 120 12.79 -26.17 -9.96
C VAL A 120 12.84 -24.68 -10.31
N PHE A 121 14.02 -24.07 -10.20
CA PHE A 121 14.31 -22.88 -10.97
C PHE A 121 14.48 -23.37 -12.40
N ALA A 122 13.47 -23.12 -13.24
CA ALA A 122 13.60 -23.33 -14.67
C ALA A 122 14.86 -22.60 -15.15
N SER A 123 15.89 -23.39 -15.45
CA SER A 123 17.19 -22.99 -15.95
C SER A 123 17.02 -22.41 -17.35
N LYS A 124 16.60 -21.15 -17.42
CA LYS A 124 16.64 -20.30 -18.63
C LYS A 124 16.51 -18.79 -18.34
N GLN A 125 16.67 -18.35 -17.10
CA GLN A 125 16.56 -16.92 -16.74
C GLN A 125 17.83 -16.34 -16.09
N SER A 126 18.99 -16.97 -16.28
CA SER A 126 20.30 -16.48 -15.82
C SER A 126 20.97 -15.46 -16.76
N LEU A 127 20.31 -15.00 -17.83
CA LEU A 127 20.81 -13.90 -18.66
C LEU A 127 19.68 -12.92 -18.97
N ARG A 128 19.48 -11.91 -18.10
CA ARG A 128 19.04 -10.52 -18.42
C ARG A 128 18.33 -9.74 -17.31
N TRP A 129 18.47 -10.06 -16.03
CA TRP A 129 18.00 -9.13 -14.99
C TRP A 129 19.22 -8.39 -14.42
N SER A 130 19.77 -7.51 -15.28
CA SER A 130 20.88 -6.64 -14.92
C SER A 130 20.44 -5.67 -13.82
N ARG A 131 21.11 -5.80 -12.68
CA ARG A 131 21.02 -5.01 -11.45
C ARG A 131 21.19 -3.50 -11.69
N GLU A 132 21.73 -3.08 -12.84
CA GLU A 132 21.81 -1.68 -13.27
C GLU A 132 20.43 -1.06 -13.58
N SER A 133 19.48 -1.87 -14.03
CA SER A 133 18.14 -1.38 -14.43
C SER A 133 17.21 -1.18 -13.23
N GLU A 134 17.41 -1.89 -12.12
CA GLU A 134 16.66 -1.67 -10.88
C GLU A 134 16.96 -0.29 -10.27
N ASN A 135 18.21 0.17 -10.29
CA ASN A 135 18.56 1.46 -9.67
C ASN A 135 18.13 2.68 -10.50
N ARG A 136 17.81 2.51 -11.79
CA ARG A 136 17.19 3.56 -12.62
C ARG A 136 15.66 3.54 -12.57
N ILE A 137 15.03 2.40 -12.27
CA ILE A 137 13.56 2.26 -12.17
C ILE A 137 13.07 2.50 -10.72
N LEU A 138 13.92 2.30 -9.72
CA LEU A 138 13.62 2.58 -8.30
C LEU A 138 13.67 4.07 -7.93
N LYS A 139 13.98 4.95 -8.88
CA LYS A 139 13.90 6.40 -8.71
C LYS A 139 12.85 6.99 -9.66
N SER A 140 11.67 7.23 -9.08
CA SER A 140 10.64 8.18 -9.54
C SER A 140 9.81 7.88 -10.79
N THR A 141 9.15 6.73 -10.84
CA THR A 141 7.87 6.65 -11.55
C THR A 141 6.81 6.14 -10.59
N LEU A 142 5.74 6.92 -10.38
CA LEU A 142 4.56 6.46 -9.65
C LEU A 142 4.11 5.13 -10.26
N ASP A 143 4.37 4.01 -9.58
CA ASP A 143 3.89 2.71 -10.01
C ASP A 143 2.36 2.75 -10.07
N LEU A 144 1.82 2.82 -11.29
CA LEU A 144 0.38 2.85 -11.51
C LEU A 144 -0.26 1.57 -10.94
N PRO A 145 -1.50 1.64 -10.42
CA PRO A 145 -2.24 0.47 -9.95
C PRO A 145 -2.20 -0.72 -10.91
N ARG A 146 -2.27 -0.46 -12.22
CA ARG A 146 -2.19 -1.49 -13.27
C ARG A 146 -0.89 -2.29 -13.22
N ASN A 147 0.25 -1.62 -13.09
CA ASN A 147 1.56 -2.23 -13.11
C ASN A 147 1.76 -3.11 -11.87
N ILE A 148 1.33 -2.61 -10.70
CA ILE A 148 1.42 -3.36 -9.44
C ILE A 148 0.52 -4.60 -9.48
N SER A 149 -0.71 -4.46 -9.97
CA SER A 149 -1.63 -5.60 -10.08
C SER A 149 -1.12 -6.63 -11.11
N HIS A 150 -0.59 -6.19 -12.25
CA HIS A 150 0.04 -7.10 -13.23
C HIS A 150 1.18 -7.89 -12.57
N ARG A 151 2.11 -7.20 -11.91
CA ARG A 151 3.24 -7.83 -11.22
C ARG A 151 2.74 -8.83 -10.19
N TYR A 152 1.74 -8.46 -9.37
CA TYR A 152 1.14 -9.35 -8.39
C TYR A 152 0.64 -10.66 -9.02
N HIS A 153 -0.20 -10.59 -10.05
CA HIS A 153 -0.74 -11.79 -10.70
C HIS A 153 0.33 -12.61 -11.41
N LEU A 154 1.31 -11.96 -12.04
CA LEU A 154 2.44 -12.64 -12.68
C LEU A 154 3.28 -13.43 -11.66
N GLY A 155 3.59 -12.84 -10.51
CA GLY A 155 4.33 -13.54 -9.45
C GLY A 155 3.51 -14.63 -8.76
N VAL A 156 2.18 -14.51 -8.71
CA VAL A 156 1.30 -15.62 -8.28
C VAL A 156 1.36 -16.77 -9.29
N ALA A 157 1.23 -16.48 -10.59
CA ALA A 157 1.28 -17.49 -11.64
C ALA A 157 2.63 -18.22 -11.71
N LYS A 158 3.73 -17.51 -11.41
CA LYS A 158 5.08 -18.06 -11.34
C LYS A 158 5.42 -18.74 -10.00
N GLY A 159 4.53 -18.71 -9.01
CA GLY A 159 4.78 -19.26 -7.68
C GLY A 159 5.78 -18.47 -6.83
N GLU A 160 6.14 -17.24 -7.22
CA GLU A 160 7.05 -16.36 -6.47
C GLU A 160 6.45 -15.94 -5.12
N TRP A 161 5.12 -15.82 -5.07
CA TRP A 161 4.34 -15.61 -3.85
C TRP A 161 2.91 -16.14 -4.00
N THR A 162 2.29 -16.46 -2.86
CA THR A 162 0.89 -16.92 -2.79
C THR A 162 -0.02 -15.92 -2.05
N SER A 163 0.54 -14.81 -1.56
CA SER A 163 -0.20 -13.82 -0.76
C SER A 163 0.26 -12.40 -1.00
N TYR A 164 -0.61 -11.43 -0.71
CA TYR A 164 -0.27 -10.00 -0.73
C TYR A 164 0.93 -9.67 0.17
N SER A 165 1.08 -10.37 1.30
CA SER A 165 2.22 -10.19 2.20
C SER A 165 3.53 -10.69 1.59
N GLY A 166 3.49 -11.80 0.86
CA GLY A 166 4.64 -12.32 0.12
C GLY A 166 5.09 -11.35 -0.98
N CYS A 167 4.13 -10.86 -1.77
CA CYS A 167 4.38 -9.85 -2.80
C CYS A 167 4.91 -8.53 -2.21
N SER A 168 4.36 -8.08 -1.08
CA SER A 168 4.80 -6.85 -0.39
C SER A 168 6.27 -6.91 0.00
N ARG A 169 6.72 -8.05 0.55
CA ARG A 169 8.14 -8.25 0.90
C ARG A 169 9.04 -8.36 -0.34
N ALA A 170 8.55 -8.99 -1.41
CA ALA A 170 9.33 -9.19 -2.63
C ALA A 170 9.52 -7.89 -3.42
N LEU A 171 8.46 -7.07 -3.52
CA LEU A 171 8.46 -5.85 -4.34
C LEU A 171 8.76 -4.59 -3.53
N ASN A 172 8.88 -4.68 -2.20
CA ASN A 172 9.00 -3.55 -1.28
C ASN A 172 7.87 -2.50 -1.44
N ILE A 173 6.67 -2.96 -1.79
CA ILE A 173 5.46 -2.13 -1.90
C ILE A 173 4.56 -2.43 -0.72
N SER A 174 3.87 -1.41 -0.18
CA SER A 174 2.94 -1.63 0.93
C SER A 174 1.84 -2.64 0.56
N ARG A 175 1.53 -3.55 1.49
CA ARG A 175 0.45 -4.54 1.33
C ARG A 175 -0.88 -3.88 0.94
N LYS A 176 -1.17 -2.70 1.51
CA LYS A 176 -2.37 -1.92 1.19
C LYS A 176 -2.39 -1.53 -0.29
N ASN A 177 -1.30 -0.96 -0.82
CA ASN A 177 -1.26 -0.55 -2.22
C ASN A 177 -1.35 -1.74 -3.18
N ILE A 178 -0.77 -2.90 -2.86
CA ILE A 178 -0.91 -4.11 -3.68
C ILE A 178 -2.37 -4.56 -3.71
N ARG A 179 -3.00 -4.63 -2.54
CA ARG A 179 -4.41 -5.01 -2.43
C ARG A 179 -5.30 -4.03 -3.19
N ASP A 180 -5.13 -2.74 -2.96
CA ASP A 180 -5.90 -1.69 -3.63
C ASP A 180 -5.69 -1.76 -5.16
N ALA A 181 -4.46 -1.97 -5.64
CA ALA A 181 -4.15 -2.13 -7.06
C ALA A 181 -4.91 -3.30 -7.71
N VAL A 182 -4.96 -4.44 -7.04
CA VAL A 182 -5.70 -5.63 -7.53
C VAL A 182 -7.19 -5.34 -7.61
N TYR A 183 -7.78 -4.74 -6.58
CA TYR A 183 -9.20 -4.38 -6.60
C TYR A 183 -9.53 -3.28 -7.62
N ILE A 184 -8.69 -2.25 -7.75
CA ILE A 184 -8.84 -1.18 -8.74
C ILE A 184 -8.85 -1.78 -10.14
N LYS A 185 -7.90 -2.67 -10.46
CA LYS A 185 -7.84 -3.32 -11.78
C LYS A 185 -9.05 -4.20 -12.05
N ALA A 186 -9.49 -4.99 -11.07
CA ALA A 186 -10.67 -5.84 -11.20
C ALA A 186 -11.97 -5.02 -11.37
N LEU A 187 -12.10 -3.89 -10.67
CA LEU A 187 -13.19 -2.93 -10.88
C LEU A 187 -13.12 -2.34 -12.29
N TRP A 188 -11.97 -1.83 -12.67
CA TRP A 188 -11.74 -1.20 -13.97
C TRP A 188 -12.10 -2.11 -15.15
N HIS A 189 -11.69 -3.38 -15.13
CA HIS A 189 -12.00 -4.33 -16.21
C HIS A 189 -13.49 -4.64 -16.37
N SER A 190 -14.32 -4.39 -15.35
CA SER A 190 -15.76 -4.54 -15.48
C SER A 190 -16.47 -3.29 -15.98
N LEU A 191 -15.84 -2.12 -15.81
CA LEU A 191 -16.42 -0.87 -16.26
C LEU A 191 -16.15 -0.73 -17.77
N PRO A 192 -17.05 -0.07 -18.52
CA PRO A 192 -16.71 0.39 -19.85
C PRO A 192 -15.45 1.27 -19.80
N VAL A 193 -14.70 1.38 -20.90
CA VAL A 193 -13.51 2.23 -20.94
C VAL A 193 -13.95 3.70 -20.88
N LEU A 194 -13.94 4.27 -19.67
CA LEU A 194 -14.45 5.63 -19.41
C LEU A 194 -13.42 6.72 -19.70
N PHE A 195 -12.14 6.42 -19.54
CA PHE A 195 -11.01 7.33 -19.74
C PHE A 195 -9.74 6.52 -20.02
N ALA A 196 -8.66 7.19 -20.40
CA ALA A 196 -7.40 6.52 -20.76
C ALA A 196 -6.79 5.75 -19.58
N GLU A 197 -6.25 4.55 -19.82
CA GLU A 197 -5.66 3.72 -18.76
C GLU A 197 -4.50 4.41 -18.02
N THR A 198 -3.83 5.37 -18.66
CA THR A 198 -2.75 6.17 -18.07
C THR A 198 -3.22 7.09 -16.95
N GLU A 199 -4.51 7.46 -16.94
CA GLU A 199 -5.10 8.33 -15.92
C GLU A 199 -5.63 7.56 -14.71
N LEU A 200 -5.61 6.22 -14.76
CA LEU A 200 -6.00 5.35 -13.65
C LEU A 200 -4.93 5.33 -12.55
N THR A 201 -4.88 6.41 -11.77
CA THR A 201 -4.00 6.53 -10.60
C THR A 201 -4.63 5.88 -9.36
N PHE A 202 -3.84 5.71 -8.28
CA PHE A 202 -4.38 5.24 -7.00
C PHE A 202 -5.46 6.17 -6.42
N ALA A 203 -5.33 7.49 -6.62
CA ALA A 203 -6.32 8.44 -6.12
C ALA A 203 -7.67 8.25 -6.83
N VAL A 204 -7.65 8.18 -8.17
CA VAL A 204 -8.83 7.93 -9.00
C VAL A 204 -9.42 6.56 -8.68
N GLY A 205 -8.60 5.50 -8.67
CA GLY A 205 -9.06 4.15 -8.39
C GLY A 205 -9.67 3.98 -7.00
N ARG A 206 -9.12 4.64 -5.96
CA ARG A 206 -9.72 4.61 -4.61
C ARG A 206 -11.06 5.34 -4.56
N LYS A 207 -11.23 6.44 -5.30
CA LYS A 207 -12.54 7.11 -5.44
C LYS A 207 -13.55 6.17 -6.11
N LEU A 208 -13.16 5.48 -7.18
CA LEU A 208 -14.03 4.48 -7.83
C LEU A 208 -14.40 3.32 -6.89
N LEU A 209 -13.45 2.81 -6.10
CA LEU A 209 -13.73 1.79 -5.08
C LEU A 209 -14.66 2.29 -3.98
N ALA A 210 -14.57 3.57 -3.59
CA ALA A 210 -15.51 4.16 -2.64
C ALA A 210 -16.92 4.21 -3.24
N LEU A 211 -17.07 4.64 -4.50
CA LEU A 211 -18.36 4.63 -5.20
C LEU A 211 -18.95 3.21 -5.34
N ASP A 212 -18.11 2.21 -5.62
CA ASP A 212 -18.53 0.81 -5.68
C ASP A 212 -19.06 0.32 -4.32
N LYS A 213 -18.45 0.76 -3.22
CA LYS A 213 -18.89 0.46 -1.85
C LYS A 213 -20.19 1.18 -1.50
N ASP A 214 -20.35 2.43 -1.92
CA ASP A 214 -21.49 3.26 -1.52
C ASP A 214 -22.76 2.94 -2.32
N TRP A 215 -22.65 2.63 -3.61
CA TRP A 215 -23.80 2.37 -4.47
C TRP A 215 -24.01 0.89 -4.80
N GLY A 216 -22.97 0.08 -4.65
CA GLY A 216 -22.95 -1.30 -5.13
C GLY A 216 -22.64 -1.43 -6.62
N ARG A 217 -22.10 -2.59 -6.98
CA ARG A 217 -21.51 -2.87 -8.30
C ARG A 217 -22.45 -2.66 -9.47
N GLN A 218 -23.70 -3.10 -9.35
CA GLN A 218 -24.69 -3.03 -10.44
C GLN A 218 -25.08 -1.59 -10.77
N VAL A 219 -25.33 -0.77 -9.73
CA VAL A 219 -25.69 0.64 -9.89
C VAL A 219 -24.52 1.42 -10.48
N LEU A 220 -23.29 1.13 -10.04
CA LEU A 220 -22.09 1.74 -10.60
C LEU A 220 -21.93 1.41 -12.09
N LEU A 221 -22.15 0.16 -12.49
CA LEU A 221 -22.06 -0.27 -13.89
C LEU A 221 -23.10 0.43 -14.78
N GLN A 222 -24.36 0.50 -14.33
CA GLN A 222 -25.42 1.18 -15.08
C GLN A 222 -25.10 2.67 -15.27
N ARG A 223 -24.61 3.35 -14.23
CA ARG A 223 -24.19 4.75 -14.31
C ARG A 223 -22.98 4.93 -15.22
N ALA A 224 -21.99 4.05 -15.12
CA ALA A 224 -20.81 4.05 -15.97
C ALA A 224 -21.20 3.90 -17.46
N GLN A 225 -22.14 3.00 -17.77
CA GLN A 225 -22.67 2.84 -19.14
C GLN A 225 -23.36 4.11 -19.64
N SER A 226 -24.18 4.76 -18.80
CA SER A 226 -24.82 6.02 -19.18
C SER A 226 -23.80 7.12 -19.46
N ILE A 227 -22.77 7.25 -18.62
CA ILE A 227 -21.69 8.22 -18.81
C ILE A 227 -20.89 7.92 -20.08
N TYR A 228 -20.52 6.65 -20.31
CA TYR A 228 -19.83 6.21 -21.51
C TYR A 228 -20.59 6.59 -22.79
N LEU A 229 -21.92 6.39 -22.82
CA LEU A 229 -22.75 6.78 -23.96
C LEU A 229 -22.81 8.30 -24.15
N LYS A 230 -22.92 9.07 -23.07
CA LYS A 230 -22.93 10.55 -23.12
C LYS A 230 -21.61 11.15 -23.59
N MET A 231 -20.50 10.51 -23.24
CA MET A 231 -19.14 11.01 -23.49
C MET A 231 -18.45 10.33 -24.68
N LYS A 232 -19.15 9.43 -25.39
CA LYS A 232 -18.58 8.68 -26.53
C LYS A 232 -18.05 9.65 -27.60
N GLY A 233 -16.74 9.58 -27.86
CA GLY A 233 -16.06 10.43 -28.86
C GLY A 233 -15.59 11.79 -28.34
N MET A 234 -15.94 12.18 -27.11
CA MET A 234 -15.28 13.27 -26.38
C MET A 234 -14.13 12.63 -25.61
N GLY A 235 -12.89 13.11 -25.78
CA GLY A 235 -11.73 12.60 -25.03
C GLY A 235 -11.87 12.86 -23.53
N ALA A 236 -12.64 12.02 -22.83
CA ALA A 236 -13.00 12.19 -21.44
C ALA A 236 -11.81 11.82 -20.53
N THR A 237 -11.56 12.72 -19.58
CA THR A 237 -10.50 12.55 -18.57
C THR A 237 -11.08 11.91 -17.31
N ALA A 238 -10.23 11.28 -16.49
CA ALA A 238 -10.61 10.67 -15.23
C ALA A 238 -11.32 11.66 -14.29
N GLU A 239 -10.90 12.93 -14.28
CA GLU A 239 -11.55 13.97 -13.49
C GLU A 239 -12.96 14.28 -13.98
N THR A 240 -13.16 14.44 -15.29
CA THR A 240 -14.49 14.73 -15.85
C THR A 240 -15.46 13.58 -15.61
N VAL A 241 -15.00 12.33 -15.73
CA VAL A 241 -15.79 11.14 -15.41
C VAL A 241 -16.14 11.07 -13.92
N LEU A 242 -15.19 11.36 -13.03
CA LEU A 242 -15.47 11.39 -11.58
C LEU A 242 -16.47 12.50 -11.21
N ARG A 243 -16.40 13.67 -11.86
CA ARG A 243 -17.40 14.73 -11.70
C ARG A 243 -18.78 14.30 -12.18
N GLU A 244 -18.87 13.59 -13.31
CA GLU A 244 -20.14 13.03 -13.78
C GLU A 244 -20.72 12.01 -12.79
N PHE A 245 -19.89 11.13 -12.22
CA PHE A 245 -20.35 10.21 -11.18
C PHE A 245 -20.92 10.96 -9.97
N ASN A 246 -20.28 12.05 -9.54
CA ASN A 246 -20.76 12.89 -8.46
C ASN A 246 -21.95 13.79 -8.85
N ASN A 247 -22.41 13.74 -10.11
CA ASN A 247 -23.38 14.68 -10.68
C ASN A 247 -22.95 16.16 -10.55
N GLU A 248 -21.65 16.45 -10.52
CA GLU A 248 -21.12 17.83 -10.42
C GLU A 248 -21.26 18.61 -11.74
N ASN A 249 -21.40 17.90 -12.87
CA ASN A 249 -21.67 18.49 -14.19
C ASN A 249 -23.18 18.61 -14.48
N VAL A 250 -23.97 19.09 -13.51
CA VAL A 250 -25.28 19.66 -13.86
C VAL A 250 -24.98 20.90 -14.69
N ARG A 251 -25.12 20.81 -16.02
CA ARG A 251 -24.99 21.96 -16.90
C ARG A 251 -25.92 23.07 -16.37
N PRO A 252 -25.45 24.33 -16.24
CA PRO A 252 -26.30 25.45 -15.82
C PRO A 252 -27.53 25.63 -16.72
N SER A 253 -27.50 25.14 -17.96
CA SER A 253 -28.66 25.12 -18.86
C SER A 253 -29.83 24.28 -18.34
N ASP A 254 -29.59 23.29 -17.47
CA ASP A 254 -30.64 22.54 -16.77
C ASP A 254 -31.18 23.30 -15.55
N LEU A 255 -30.53 24.38 -15.10
CA LEU A 255 -31.03 25.24 -14.00
C LEU A 255 -32.16 26.19 -14.43
N SER A 256 -32.57 26.13 -15.72
CA SER A 256 -33.92 26.53 -16.15
C SER A 256 -35.03 25.86 -15.31
N ARG A 257 -34.69 24.75 -14.63
CA ARG A 257 -35.63 23.85 -13.98
C ARG A 257 -36.09 24.25 -12.59
N VAL A 258 -35.40 25.11 -11.82
CA VAL A 258 -35.83 25.43 -10.44
C VAL A 258 -36.30 26.88 -10.35
N ARG A 259 -37.59 27.09 -10.07
CA ARG A 259 -38.18 28.41 -9.85
C ARG A 259 -38.59 28.56 -8.40
N ILE A 260 -38.13 29.64 -7.76
CA ILE A 260 -38.58 30.01 -6.42
C ILE A 260 -39.55 31.18 -6.58
N ARG A 261 -40.79 31.00 -6.15
CA ARG A 261 -41.82 32.05 -6.22
C ARG A 261 -42.59 32.17 -4.90
N ARG A 262 -43.14 33.36 -4.66
CA ARG A 262 -44.09 33.57 -3.57
C ARG A 262 -45.41 32.91 -3.94
N GLY A 263 -45.89 31.99 -3.11
CA GLY A 263 -47.21 31.39 -3.26
C GLY A 263 -48.32 32.38 -2.92
N ARG A 264 -49.56 32.10 -3.36
CA ARG A 264 -50.72 32.88 -2.93
C ARG A 264 -50.86 32.74 -1.39
N GLY A 265 -50.74 33.86 -0.67
CA GLY A 265 -50.74 33.94 0.80
C GLY A 265 -49.54 34.72 1.38
N THR A 266 -49.67 35.21 2.62
CA THR A 266 -48.65 36.07 3.25
C THR A 266 -47.37 35.33 3.65
N LYS A 267 -47.41 34.00 3.79
CA LYS A 267 -46.31 33.17 4.33
C LYS A 267 -46.03 31.90 3.53
N ARG A 268 -46.11 31.96 2.20
CA ARG A 268 -45.92 30.77 1.34
C ARG A 268 -44.78 30.97 0.35
N LEU A 269 -43.78 30.09 0.43
CA LEU A 269 -42.73 29.93 -0.58
C LEU A 269 -43.04 28.69 -1.40
N ILE A 270 -42.96 28.80 -2.73
CA ILE A 270 -43.11 27.67 -3.65
C ILE A 270 -41.76 27.49 -4.36
N ILE A 271 -41.20 26.30 -4.25
CA ILE A 271 -40.01 25.87 -5.00
C ILE A 271 -40.50 24.86 -6.03
N GLU A 272 -40.49 25.25 -7.30
CA GLU A 272 -40.97 24.43 -8.41
C GLU A 272 -39.79 23.82 -9.15
N CYS A 273 -39.94 22.54 -9.51
CA CYS A 273 -39.01 21.85 -10.38
C CYS A 273 -39.75 20.97 -11.38
N ASN A 274 -39.24 20.89 -12.61
CA ASN A 274 -39.77 19.98 -13.63
C ASN A 274 -39.49 18.49 -13.33
N HIS A 275 -38.69 18.20 -12.29
CA HIS A 275 -38.40 16.85 -11.80
C HIS A 275 -38.70 16.78 -10.30
N ALA A 276 -39.89 16.30 -9.95
CA ALA A 276 -40.37 16.24 -8.56
C ALA A 276 -39.53 15.30 -7.68
N ASP A 277 -39.07 14.17 -8.24
CA ASP A 277 -38.25 13.19 -7.51
C ASP A 277 -36.89 13.77 -7.09
N PHE A 278 -36.33 14.64 -7.92
CA PHE A 278 -35.09 15.35 -7.61
C PHE A 278 -35.29 16.30 -6.41
N LEU A 279 -36.35 17.12 -6.41
CA LEU A 279 -36.66 17.97 -5.25
C LEU A 279 -36.92 17.17 -3.98
N PHE A 280 -37.56 16.01 -4.12
CA PHE A 280 -37.88 15.16 -2.98
C PHE A 280 -36.63 14.59 -2.32
N GLN A 281 -35.61 14.22 -3.11
CA GLN A 281 -34.33 13.73 -2.60
C GLN A 281 -33.64 14.74 -1.67
N TYR A 282 -33.70 16.04 -2.01
CA TYR A 282 -33.09 17.13 -1.24
C TYR A 282 -34.02 17.75 -0.17
N ARG A 283 -35.19 17.15 0.09
CA ARG A 283 -36.21 17.70 1.01
C ARG A 283 -35.64 18.06 2.39
N ARG A 284 -34.82 17.17 2.96
CA ARG A 284 -34.27 17.36 4.32
C ARG A 284 -33.27 18.51 4.38
N GLU A 285 -32.44 18.68 3.37
CA GLU A 285 -31.44 19.77 3.32
C GLU A 285 -32.12 21.12 3.05
N LEU A 286 -33.14 21.14 2.19
CA LEU A 286 -33.96 22.33 1.96
C LEU A 286 -34.67 22.76 3.25
N GLU A 287 -35.28 21.82 3.98
CA GLU A 287 -35.92 22.09 5.26
C GLU A 287 -34.92 22.61 6.30
N PHE A 288 -33.73 22.02 6.37
CA PHE A 288 -32.66 22.47 7.26
C PHE A 288 -32.18 23.88 6.92
N ALA A 289 -31.96 24.18 5.64
CA ALA A 289 -31.54 25.49 5.18
C ALA A 289 -32.60 26.57 5.46
N ILE A 290 -33.89 26.28 5.21
CA ILE A 290 -35.00 27.18 5.51
C ILE A 290 -35.10 27.42 7.03
N ARG A 291 -35.02 26.38 7.86
CA ARG A 291 -35.02 26.53 9.32
C ARG A 291 -33.83 27.36 9.82
N SER A 292 -32.67 27.18 9.20
CA SER A 292 -31.47 27.96 9.53
C SER A 292 -31.60 29.42 9.15
N ALA A 293 -32.17 29.71 7.98
CA ALA A 293 -32.48 31.07 7.54
C ALA A 293 -33.53 31.74 8.45
N LEU A 294 -34.60 31.02 8.79
CA LEU A 294 -35.62 31.50 9.72
C LEU A 294 -35.04 31.78 11.11
N LYS A 295 -34.20 30.87 11.64
CA LYS A 295 -33.49 31.10 12.90
C LYS A 295 -32.64 32.36 12.86
N LYS A 296 -31.90 32.59 11.77
CA LYS A 296 -31.11 33.82 11.62
C LYS A 296 -32.02 35.05 11.65
N ILE A 297 -33.16 35.02 10.96
CA ILE A 297 -34.13 36.11 10.94
C ILE A 297 -34.75 36.35 12.33
N THR A 298 -35.20 35.30 13.03
CA THR A 298 -35.81 35.42 14.36
C THR A 298 -34.81 35.83 15.44
N VAL A 299 -33.56 35.38 15.35
CA VAL A 299 -32.48 35.81 16.25
C VAL A 299 -32.04 37.26 15.94
N THR A 300 -32.10 37.69 14.68
CA THR A 300 -31.85 39.11 14.34
C THR A 300 -33.00 40.05 14.70
N SER A 301 -34.24 39.60 14.87
CA SER A 301 -35.34 40.49 15.31
C SER A 301 -35.16 41.01 16.73
N GLU A 302 -34.59 40.22 17.66
CA GLU A 302 -34.23 40.71 19.00
C GLU A 302 -33.09 41.75 18.94
N GLY A 303 -32.16 41.61 18.00
CA GLY A 303 -31.08 42.59 17.76
C GLY A 303 -31.52 43.86 17.01
N ILE A 304 -32.61 43.80 16.24
CA ILE A 304 -33.15 44.96 15.49
C ILE A 304 -34.04 45.83 16.39
N GLU A 305 -34.76 45.25 17.36
CA GLU A 305 -35.49 46.04 18.37
C GLU A 305 -34.54 46.77 19.32
N ILE A 306 -33.43 46.13 19.74
CA ILE A 306 -32.40 46.80 20.57
C ILE A 306 -31.74 47.95 19.79
N ASN A 307 -31.42 47.76 18.51
CA ASN A 307 -30.85 48.83 17.68
C ASN A 307 -31.85 49.97 17.41
N ARG A 308 -33.14 49.68 17.25
CA ARG A 308 -34.19 50.72 17.14
C ARG A 308 -34.43 51.48 18.46
N LEU A 309 -34.32 50.80 19.59
CA LEU A 309 -34.40 51.42 20.92
C LEU A 309 -33.18 52.31 21.20
N LEU A 310 -31.98 51.89 20.80
CA LEU A 310 -30.76 52.67 20.95
C LEU A 310 -30.65 53.85 19.97
N SER A 311 -31.17 53.71 18.74
CA SER A 311 -31.18 54.82 17.76
C SER A 311 -32.17 55.94 18.09
N ASN A 312 -33.09 55.71 19.03
CA ASN A 312 -34.10 56.70 19.45
C ASN A 312 -33.78 57.39 20.79
N HIS A 313 -32.66 57.05 21.44
CA HIS A 313 -32.23 57.77 22.64
C HIS A 313 -31.38 59.00 22.29
N LEU A 314 -32.00 60.17 22.47
CA LEU A 314 -31.38 61.49 22.48
C LEU A 314 -30.29 61.58 23.55
N CYS A 315 -29.03 61.40 23.17
CA CYS A 315 -27.88 62.03 23.82
C CYS A 315 -26.62 61.76 22.99
N PHE A 316 -26.41 62.57 21.94
CA PHE A 316 -25.12 63.11 21.52
C PHE A 316 -25.39 64.05 20.32
N LYS A 317 -25.90 65.25 20.66
CA LYS A 317 -25.69 66.43 19.82
C LYS A 317 -24.22 66.85 19.95
N THR A 318 -23.75 67.55 18.91
CA THR A 318 -22.46 68.27 18.73
C THR A 318 -21.22 67.37 18.57
N ALA A 319 -20.39 67.48 17.54
CA ALA A 319 -20.08 68.59 16.65
C ALA A 319 -19.60 68.10 15.27
N ALA A 320 -19.92 68.86 14.22
CA ALA A 320 -19.27 68.74 12.91
C ALA A 320 -17.92 69.45 12.90
N PRO A 321 -17.01 69.07 11.98
CA PRO A 321 -16.33 70.09 11.20
C PRO A 321 -16.57 69.90 9.70
N ARG A 322 -16.67 71.06 9.04
CA ARG A 322 -17.04 71.31 7.66
C ARG A 322 -16.01 70.78 6.67
N PHE A 323 -16.48 70.22 5.56
CA PHE A 323 -15.69 70.05 4.35
C PHE A 323 -15.33 71.43 3.75
N SER A 324 -14.07 71.56 3.35
CA SER A 324 -13.50 72.63 2.55
C SER A 324 -14.06 72.65 1.13
N ALA A 325 -14.38 73.83 0.61
CA ALA A 325 -14.31 74.14 -0.81
C ALA A 325 -14.02 75.65 -0.96
N THR A 326 -12.85 75.93 -1.56
CA THR A 326 -12.34 77.19 -2.13
C THR A 326 -12.35 78.45 -1.27
#